data_AF-A0A6A2FIC4-F1
#
_entry.id   AF-A0A6A2FIC4-F1
#
_cell.length_a   1.000
_cell.length_b   1.000
_cell.length_c   1.000
_cell.angle_alpha   90.00
_cell.angle_beta   90.00
_cell.angle_gamma   90.00
#
_symmetry.space_group_name_H-M   'P 1'
#
loop_
_entity.id
_entity.type
_entity.pdbx_description
1 polymer ?
#
loop_
_entity_poly.entity_id
_entity_poly.type
_entity_poly.pdbx_seq_one_letter_code
_entity_poly.pdbx_strand_id
1 'polypeptide(L)'
;MKVIFVINTFLFRMRVKANWNLPHLPRIGERISPHVIMFQEEFTYHNVLKYLTDEAKNDFNKFNDNESDLEGNFKAWVYDVICEANIIESIHYVTSPENYREILPEIYLSDFRN
;
A
#
# COMPACT_ATOMS: atom_id res chain seq x y z
N MET A 1 -14.41 6.17 -7.32
CA MET A 1 -13.44 6.11 -8.46
C MET A 1 -12.42 5.03 -8.16
N LYS A 2 -11.78 4.41 -9.16
CA LYS A 2 -10.65 3.49 -8.92
C LYS A 2 -9.33 4.25 -8.97
N VAL A 3 -8.40 3.93 -8.09
CA VAL A 3 -7.02 4.44 -8.10
C VAL A 3 -6.05 3.28 -7.86
N ILE A 4 -4.78 3.48 -8.17
CA ILE A 4 -3.71 2.53 -7.88
C ILE A 4 -2.74 3.21 -6.91
N PHE A 5 -2.52 2.64 -5.73
CA PHE A 5 -1.42 3.06 -4.86
C PHE A 5 -0.16 2.29 -5.22
N VAL A 6 0.96 2.99 -5.39
CA VAL A 6 2.28 2.39 -5.51
C VAL A 6 3.01 2.62 -4.20
N ILE A 7 3.11 1.56 -3.41
CA ILE A 7 3.84 1.57 -2.14
C ILE A 7 5.26 1.13 -2.45
N ASN A 8 6.22 1.99 -2.14
CA ASN A 8 7.63 1.73 -2.39
C ASN A 8 8.42 1.91 -1.09
N THR A 9 8.42 0.87 -0.25
CA THR A 9 9.18 0.86 1.00
C THR A 9 10.45 0.02 0.83
N PHE A 10 11.36 0.10 1.80
CA PHE A 10 12.52 -0.79 1.84
C PHE A 10 12.16 -2.26 2.07
N LEU A 11 10.98 -2.54 2.67
CA LEU A 11 10.51 -3.89 2.97
C LEU A 11 9.77 -4.54 1.80
N PHE A 12 9.07 -3.75 0.98
CA PHE A 12 8.34 -4.23 -0.19
C PHE A 12 7.97 -3.12 -1.16
N ARG A 13 7.78 -3.53 -2.41
CA ARG A 13 7.21 -2.72 -3.48
C ARG A 13 5.96 -3.39 -4.03
N MET A 14 4.83 -2.70 -3.98
CA MET A 14 3.57 -3.25 -4.49
C MET A 14 2.64 -2.19 -5.06
N ARG A 15 1.73 -2.65 -5.92
CA ARG A 15 0.61 -1.87 -6.43
C ARG A 15 -0.67 -2.37 -5.80
N VAL A 16 -1.53 -1.46 -5.36
CA VAL A 16 -2.82 -1.77 -4.71
C VAL A 16 -3.91 -1.03 -5.44
N LYS A 17 -4.81 -1.73 -6.11
CA LYS A 17 -6.03 -1.14 -6.66
C LYS A 17 -6.98 -0.82 -5.50
N ALA A 18 -7.46 0.40 -5.48
CA ALA A 18 -8.27 0.90 -4.39
C ALA A 18 -9.56 1.54 -4.88
N ASN A 19 -10.62 1.36 -4.11
CA ASN A 19 -11.85 2.15 -4.23
C ASN A 19 -11.63 3.50 -3.55
N TRP A 20 -11.44 4.54 -4.37
CA TRP A 20 -11.36 5.92 -3.92
C TRP A 20 -12.76 6.52 -3.74
N ASN A 21 -13.13 6.72 -2.49
CA ASN A 21 -14.45 7.23 -2.07
C ASN A 21 -14.40 8.68 -1.56
N LEU A 22 -13.23 9.33 -1.59
CA LEU A 22 -13.07 10.73 -1.20
C LEU A 22 -13.37 11.68 -2.36
N PRO A 23 -13.84 12.91 -2.08
CA PRO A 23 -14.34 13.82 -3.11
C PRO A 23 -13.26 14.37 -4.06
N HIS A 24 -11.99 14.32 -3.67
CA HIS A 24 -10.85 14.75 -4.48
C HIS A 24 -9.71 13.73 -4.35
N LEU A 25 -8.84 13.68 -5.36
CA LEU A 25 -7.55 13.01 -5.25
C LEU A 25 -6.66 13.76 -4.25
N PRO A 26 -5.74 13.08 -3.56
CA PRO A 26 -4.79 13.75 -2.71
C PRO A 26 -3.83 14.60 -3.54
N ARG A 27 -3.08 15.48 -2.90
CA ARG A 27 -2.08 16.33 -3.53
C ARG A 27 -0.68 15.84 -3.19
N ILE A 28 0.28 16.16 -4.05
CA ILE A 28 1.70 15.91 -3.79
C ILE A 28 2.09 16.60 -2.47
N GLY A 29 2.81 15.88 -1.61
CA GLY A 29 3.22 16.31 -0.27
C GLY A 29 2.18 16.08 0.83
N GLU A 30 0.93 15.71 0.51
CA GLU A 30 -0.05 15.34 1.52
C GLU A 30 0.25 13.95 2.09
N ARG A 31 -0.18 13.72 3.34
CA ARG A 31 -0.14 12.40 3.96
C ARG A 31 -1.47 11.70 3.80
N ILE A 32 -1.42 10.41 3.47
CA ILE A 32 -2.59 9.54 3.45
C ILE A 32 -2.62 8.67 4.70
N SER A 33 -3.81 8.43 5.25
CA SER A 33 -3.95 7.44 6.32
C SER A 33 -3.67 6.03 5.76
N PRO A 34 -2.80 5.22 6.40
CA PRO A 34 -2.52 3.84 5.98
C PRO A 34 -3.79 2.99 5.81
N HIS A 35 -4.82 3.24 6.62
CA HIS A 35 -6.11 2.57 6.55
C HIS A 35 -6.79 2.67 5.17
N VAL A 36 -6.54 3.75 4.42
CA VAL A 36 -7.10 3.91 3.06
C VAL A 36 -6.55 2.84 2.10
N ILE A 37 -5.39 2.28 2.41
CA ILE A 37 -4.69 1.28 1.60
C ILE A 37 -4.90 -0.11 2.19
N MET A 38 -4.70 -0.26 3.50
CA MET A 38 -4.70 -1.55 4.20
C MET A 38 -6.07 -2.24 4.24
N PHE A 39 -7.15 -1.49 4.06
CA PHE A 39 -8.50 -2.04 4.04
C PHE A 39 -9.06 -2.21 2.61
N GLN A 40 -8.22 -2.06 1.59
CA GLN A 40 -8.60 -2.42 0.22
C GLN A 40 -8.59 -3.95 0.06
N GLU A 41 -9.50 -4.48 -0.74
CA GLU A 41 -9.67 -5.93 -0.95
C GLU A 41 -8.40 -6.61 -1.47
N GLU A 42 -7.57 -5.91 -2.24
CA GLU A 42 -6.30 -6.46 -2.74
C GLU A 42 -5.22 -6.54 -1.66
N PHE A 43 -5.35 -5.78 -0.58
CA PHE A 43 -4.37 -5.70 0.51
C PHE A 43 -4.66 -6.76 1.57
N THR A 44 -4.31 -8.01 1.26
CA THR A 44 -4.39 -9.14 2.18
C THR A 44 -2.99 -9.67 2.47
N TYR A 45 -2.80 -10.34 3.61
CA TYR A 45 -1.53 -10.99 3.95
C TYR A 45 -1.01 -11.85 2.79
N HIS A 46 -1.86 -12.72 2.23
CA HIS A 46 -1.46 -13.64 1.16
C HIS A 46 -0.99 -12.92 -0.12
N ASN A 47 -1.59 -11.78 -0.45
CA ASN A 47 -1.19 -10.99 -1.61
C ASN A 47 0.11 -10.25 -1.35
N VAL A 48 0.25 -9.60 -0.18
CA VAL A 48 1.45 -8.80 0.14
C VAL A 48 2.67 -9.69 0.37
N LEU A 49 2.50 -10.89 0.95
CA LEU A 49 3.58 -11.84 1.24
C LEU A 49 4.47 -12.13 0.02
N LYS A 50 3.90 -12.11 -1.19
CA LYS A 50 4.62 -12.35 -2.46
C LYS A 50 5.60 -11.24 -2.82
N TYR A 51 5.42 -10.05 -2.24
CA TYR A 51 6.21 -8.85 -2.50
C TYR A 51 7.18 -8.50 -1.36
N LEU A 52 7.05 -9.17 -0.20
CA LEU A 52 7.94 -8.98 0.94
C LEU A 52 9.34 -9.52 0.64
N THR A 53 10.36 -8.77 1.07
CA THR A 53 11.73 -9.30 1.17
C THR A 53 11.80 -10.41 2.23
N ASP A 54 12.84 -11.25 2.17
CA ASP A 54 13.02 -12.29 3.18
C ASP A 54 13.30 -11.71 4.58
N GLU A 55 13.92 -10.54 4.65
CA GLU A 55 14.06 -9.76 5.88
C GLU A 55 12.71 -9.35 6.46
N ALA A 56 11.83 -8.78 5.63
CA ALA A 56 10.48 -8.39 6.02
C ALA A 56 9.64 -9.59 6.51
N LYS A 57 9.76 -10.74 5.84
CA LYS A 57 9.07 -11.98 6.26
C LYS A 57 9.57 -12.45 7.63
N ASN A 58 10.88 -12.42 7.86
CA ASN A 58 11.47 -12.82 9.13
C ASN A 58 11.08 -11.87 10.27
N ASP A 59 11.03 -10.56 9.99
CA ASP A 59 10.58 -9.56 10.95
C ASP A 59 9.10 -9.76 11.32
N PHE A 60 8.23 -9.92 10.32
CA PHE A 60 6.82 -10.23 10.55
C PHE A 60 6.63 -11.55 11.32
N ASN A 61 7.37 -12.61 11.00
CA ASN A 61 7.28 -13.88 11.72
C ASN A 61 7.64 -13.76 13.21
N LYS A 62 8.61 -12.88 13.55
CA LYS A 62 8.92 -12.56 14.95
C LYS A 62 7.80 -11.75 15.60
N PHE A 63 7.23 -10.79 14.87
CA PHE A 63 6.12 -9.98 15.35
C PHE A 63 4.86 -10.82 15.63
N ASN A 64 4.54 -11.78 14.75
CA ASN A 64 3.33 -12.60 14.88
C ASN A 64 3.39 -13.60 16.04
N ASP A 65 4.58 -13.99 16.51
CA ASP A 65 4.81 -14.89 17.67
C ASP A 65 3.89 -16.14 17.74
N ASN A 66 3.66 -16.79 16.60
CA ASN A 66 2.75 -17.95 16.44
C ASN A 66 1.27 -17.71 16.84
N GLU A 67 0.83 -16.47 16.90
CA GLU A 67 -0.57 -16.14 17.11
C GLU A 67 -1.44 -16.54 15.92
N SER A 68 -2.72 -16.80 16.21
CA SER A 68 -3.68 -17.33 15.23
C SER A 68 -4.26 -16.29 14.27
N ASP A 69 -4.34 -15.01 14.68
CA ASP A 69 -4.89 -13.95 13.84
C ASP A 69 -3.84 -13.34 12.90
N LEU A 70 -3.47 -14.12 11.88
CA LEU A 70 -2.42 -13.74 10.94
C LEU A 70 -2.73 -12.46 10.17
N GLU A 71 -3.99 -12.24 9.79
CA GLU A 71 -4.40 -11.07 9.00
C GLU A 71 -4.46 -9.81 9.86
N GLY A 72 -4.99 -9.90 11.08
CA GLY A 72 -5.00 -8.79 12.05
C GLY A 72 -3.58 -8.37 12.42
N ASN A 73 -2.71 -9.34 12.74
CA ASN A 73 -1.32 -9.09 13.08
C ASN A 73 -0.53 -8.53 11.91
N PHE A 74 -0.76 -9.03 10.69
CA PHE A 74 -0.14 -8.47 9.50
C PHE A 74 -0.53 -7.00 9.29
N LYS A 75 -1.81 -6.66 9.49
CA LYS A 75 -2.27 -5.27 9.40
C LYS A 75 -1.66 -4.40 10.48
N ALA A 76 -1.52 -4.88 11.71
CA ALA A 76 -0.84 -4.14 12.77
C ALA A 76 0.63 -3.88 12.42
N TRP A 77 1.36 -4.90 11.98
CA TRP A 77 2.76 -4.80 11.60
C TRP A 77 2.98 -3.83 10.42
N VAL A 78 2.19 -3.97 9.34
CA VAL A 78 2.36 -3.17 8.13
C VAL A 78 1.86 -1.73 8.28
N TYR A 79 1.04 -1.45 9.30
CA TYR A 79 0.58 -0.10 9.61
C TYR A 79 1.75 0.84 9.85
N ASP A 80 2.71 0.41 10.68
CA ASP A 80 3.89 1.21 11.01
C ASP A 80 4.76 1.42 9.78
N VAL A 81 4.94 0.38 8.95
CA VAL A 81 5.68 0.44 7.69
C VAL A 81 5.07 1.45 6.72
N ILE A 82 3.74 1.43 6.55
CA ILE A 82 3.07 2.38 5.66
C ILE A 82 3.09 3.78 6.28
N CYS A 83 3.00 3.94 7.60
CA CYS A 83 3.16 5.25 8.25
C CYS A 83 4.48 5.93 7.90
N GLU A 84 5.55 5.15 7.72
CA GLU A 84 6.83 5.70 7.28
C GLU A 84 6.81 6.17 5.83
N ALA A 85 6.02 5.51 4.96
CA ALA A 85 5.92 5.79 3.53
C ALA A 85 4.49 6.17 3.10
N ASN A 86 3.89 7.18 3.75
CA ASN A 86 2.51 7.60 3.49
C ASN A 86 2.38 9.01 2.87
N ILE A 87 3.47 9.60 2.40
CA ILE A 87 3.41 10.91 1.77
C ILE A 87 3.25 10.72 0.27
N ILE A 88 2.37 11.50 -0.36
CA ILE A 88 2.18 11.46 -1.80
C ILE A 88 3.39 12.09 -2.49
N GLU A 89 4.15 11.29 -3.23
CA GLU A 89 5.31 11.74 -3.99
C GLU A 89 4.90 12.28 -5.37
N SER A 90 4.10 11.50 -6.09
CA SER A 90 3.64 11.84 -7.44
C SER A 90 2.30 11.16 -7.76
N ILE A 91 1.62 11.71 -8.77
CA ILE A 91 0.39 11.14 -9.30
C ILE A 91 0.53 11.07 -10.82
N HIS A 92 0.52 9.86 -11.36
CA HIS A 92 0.56 9.60 -12.79
C HIS A 92 -0.81 9.14 -13.27
N TYR A 93 -1.17 9.45 -14.52
CA TYR A 93 -2.41 8.96 -15.11
C TYR A 93 -2.06 7.88 -16.13
N VAL A 94 -2.42 6.64 -15.84
CA VAL A 94 -2.03 5.45 -16.62
C VAL A 94 -3.25 4.75 -17.17
N THR A 95 -3.11 4.05 -18.30
CA THR A 95 -4.19 3.21 -18.82
C THR A 95 -4.32 1.94 -17.98
N SER A 96 -5.56 1.54 -17.67
CA SER A 96 -5.84 0.29 -16.98
C SER A 96 -5.37 -0.91 -17.80
N PRO A 97 -4.64 -1.89 -17.22
CA PRO A 97 -4.25 -3.11 -17.92
C PRO A 97 -5.44 -3.96 -18.39
N GLU A 98 -6.56 -3.88 -17.66
CA GLU A 98 -7.80 -4.61 -17.93
C GLU A 98 -8.64 -3.92 -19.02
N ASN A 99 -8.53 -2.60 -19.14
CA ASN A 99 -9.30 -1.79 -20.07
C ASN A 99 -8.51 -0.55 -20.51
N TYR A 100 -7.91 -0.59 -21.70
CA TYR A 100 -7.10 0.50 -22.25
C TYR A 100 -7.87 1.82 -22.48
N ARG A 101 -9.20 1.82 -22.40
CA ARG A 101 -10.03 3.04 -22.47
C ARG A 101 -10.20 3.72 -21.12
N GLU A 102 -9.85 3.04 -20.04
CA GLU A 102 -9.92 3.56 -18.68
C GLU A 102 -8.56 4.17 -18.29
N ILE A 103 -8.58 5.42 -17.84
CA ILE A 103 -7.42 6.11 -17.29
C ILE A 103 -7.57 6.12 -15.77
N LEU A 104 -6.56 5.59 -15.07
CA LEU A 104 -6.52 5.47 -13.63
C LEU A 104 -5.42 6.37 -13.05
N PRO A 105 -5.70 7.09 -11.94
CA PRO A 105 -4.65 7.73 -11.15
C PRO A 105 -3.81 6.66 -10.46
N GLU A 106 -2.51 6.73 -10.69
CA GLU A 106 -1.48 5.96 -10.00
C GLU A 106 -0.73 6.89 -9.04
N ILE A 107 -0.91 6.64 -7.75
CA ILE A 107 -0.48 7.49 -6.64
C ILE A 107 0.75 6.84 -6.01
N TYR A 108 1.91 7.48 -6.15
CA TYR A 108 3.16 7.00 -5.57
C TYR A 108 3.33 7.52 -4.16
N LEU A 109 3.71 6.62 -3.25
CA LEU A 109 3.95 6.94 -1.85
C LEU A 109 5.44 6.86 -1.54
N SER A 110 5.91 7.83 -0.75
CA SER A 110 7.29 7.90 -0.27
C SER A 110 7.36 8.34 1.20
N ASP A 111 8.57 8.28 1.75
CA ASP A 111 8.90 8.70 3.12
C ASP A 111 9.47 10.13 3.20
N PHE A 112 9.75 10.79 2.07
CA PHE A 112 10.52 12.04 1.94
C PHE A 112 11.85 12.08 2.72
N ARG A 113 12.38 10.93 3.21
CA ARG A 113 13.62 10.88 4.00
C ARG A 113 14.89 10.81 3.14
N ASN A 114 14.80 11.24 1.87
CA ASN A 114 15.96 11.48 1.01
C ASN A 114 16.62 12.83 1.33
#